data_AF-A0A8C7X1C5-F1
#
_entry.id   AF-A0A8C7X1C5-F1
#
_cell.length_a   1.000
_cell.length_b   1.000
_cell.length_c   1.000
_cell.angle_alpha   90.00
_cell.angle_beta   90.00
_cell.angle_gamma   90.00
#
_symmetry.space_group_name_H-M   'P 1'
#
loop_
_entity.id
_entity.type
_entity.pdbx_description
1 polymer ?
#
loop_
_entity_poly.entity_id
_entity_poly.type
_entity_poly.pdbx_seq_one_letter_code
_entity_poly.pdbx_strand_id
1 'polypeptide(L)'
;METVRVLELYSGIGGMHYALKESGVPAEVVAAVDINTTANQIYKHNFPDTPLWNKSIEVWNAFTLQTCINPESPLCCVSKLPTKTR
;
A
#
# COMPACT_ATOMS: atom_id res chain seq x y z
N MET A 1 2.34 -20.83 7.92
CA MET A 1 3.01 -19.53 7.85
C MET A 1 1.95 -18.46 7.90
N GLU A 2 2.06 -17.52 8.82
CA GLU A 2 1.14 -16.37 8.88
C GLU A 2 1.44 -15.43 7.70
N THR A 3 0.41 -15.06 6.95
CA THR A 3 0.50 -14.12 5.84
C THR A 3 0.53 -12.69 6.38
N VAL A 4 1.59 -11.94 6.07
CA VAL A 4 1.72 -10.55 6.51
C VAL A 4 0.82 -9.67 5.67
N ARG A 5 -0.03 -8.86 6.30
CA ARG A 5 -0.85 -7.90 5.55
C ARG A 5 -0.09 -6.61 5.38
N VAL A 6 -0.04 -6.11 4.15
CA VAL A 6 0.76 -4.95 3.78
C VAL A 6 -0.12 -3.80 3.34
N LEU A 7 0.05 -2.65 3.98
CA LEU A 7 -0.55 -1.39 3.56
C LEU A 7 0.52 -0.57 2.83
N GLU A 8 0.30 -0.29 1.56
CA GLU A 8 1.24 0.48 0.73
C GLU A 8 0.89 1.97 0.73
N LEU A 9 1.69 2.76 1.43
CA LEU A 9 1.58 4.20 1.47
C LEU A 9 2.50 4.83 0.42
N TYR A 10 1.98 5.80 -0.35
CA TYR A 10 2.67 6.35 -1.52
C TYR A 10 3.01 5.25 -2.54
N SER A 11 1.99 4.46 -2.90
CA SER A 11 2.12 3.25 -3.70
C SER A 11 2.68 3.49 -5.10
N GLY A 12 2.53 4.70 -5.65
CA GLY A 12 2.99 5.06 -6.98
C GLY A 12 2.45 4.11 -8.04
N ILE A 13 3.35 3.56 -8.87
CA ILE A 13 3.01 2.59 -9.93
C ILE A 13 3.05 1.13 -9.46
N GLY A 14 3.31 0.88 -8.16
CA GLY A 14 3.35 -0.46 -7.57
C GLY A 14 4.72 -1.13 -7.53
N GLY A 15 5.80 -0.35 -7.46
CA GLY A 15 7.16 -0.89 -7.34
C GLY A 15 7.39 -1.69 -6.04
N MET A 16 6.74 -1.29 -4.94
CA MET A 16 6.84 -2.02 -3.67
C MET A 16 6.09 -3.35 -3.72
N HIS A 17 4.95 -3.38 -4.40
CA HIS A 17 4.16 -4.60 -4.61
C HIS A 17 4.97 -5.65 -5.37
N TYR A 18 5.69 -5.24 -6.42
CA TYR A 18 6.62 -6.12 -7.12
C TYR A 18 7.76 -6.60 -6.22
N ALA A 19 8.40 -5.71 -5.46
CA ALA A 19 9.47 -6.09 -4.53
C ALA A 19 8.98 -7.10 -3.48
N LEU A 20 7.76 -6.94 -2.98
CA LEU A 20 7.13 -7.86 -2.06
C LEU A 20 6.90 -9.24 -2.69
N LYS A 21 6.39 -9.29 -3.94
CA LYS A 21 6.25 -10.54 -4.70
C LYS A 21 7.60 -11.23 -4.93
N GLU A 22 8.65 -10.47 -5.27
CA GLU A 22 10.00 -11.00 -5.49
C GLU A 22 10.69 -11.46 -4.20
N SER A 23 10.35 -10.88 -3.05
CA SER A 23 10.95 -11.23 -1.76
C SER A 23 10.63 -12.65 -1.29
N GLY A 24 9.59 -13.29 -1.86
CA GLY A 24 9.12 -14.61 -1.43
C GLY A 24 8.49 -14.62 -0.03
N VAL A 25 8.30 -13.45 0.59
CA VAL A 25 7.61 -13.32 1.86
C VAL A 25 6.12 -13.58 1.62
N PRO A 26 5.46 -14.47 2.39
CA PRO A 26 4.03 -14.68 2.30
C PRO A 26 3.33 -13.42 2.82
N ALA A 27 2.97 -12.53 1.91
CA ALA A 27 2.36 -11.25 2.22
C ALA A 27 1.24 -10.90 1.23
N GLU A 28 0.23 -10.21 1.74
CA GLU A 28 -0.96 -9.77 0.99
C GLU A 28 -1.07 -8.26 1.09
N VAL A 29 -1.08 -7.57 -0.05
CA VAL A 29 -1.31 -6.13 -0.08
C VAL A 29 -2.81 -5.86 0.10
N VAL A 30 -3.19 -5.38 1.29
CA VAL A 30 -4.60 -5.14 1.65
C VAL A 30 -5.14 -3.85 1.04
N ALA A 31 -4.29 -2.84 0.91
CA ALA A 31 -4.64 -1.58 0.26
C ALA A 31 -3.38 -0.84 -0.18
N ALA A 32 -3.53 -0.10 -1.27
CA ALA A 32 -2.54 0.83 -1.79
C ALA A 32 -3.12 2.25 -1.77
N VAL A 33 -2.27 3.23 -1.42
CA VAL A 33 -2.69 4.62 -1.24
C VAL A 33 -1.76 5.53 -2.02
N ASP A 34 -2.32 6.33 -2.92
CA ASP A 34 -1.60 7.40 -3.60
C ASP A 34 -2.57 8.49 -4.05
N ILE A 35 -2.12 9.75 -4.02
CA ILE A 35 -2.91 10.89 -4.48
C ILE A 35 -2.83 11.06 -6.00
N ASN A 36 -1.77 10.57 -6.63
CA ASN A 36 -1.53 10.74 -8.06
C ASN A 36 -2.46 9.83 -8.88
N THR A 37 -3.42 10.43 -9.59
CA THR A 37 -4.39 9.71 -10.43
C THR A 37 -3.74 8.94 -11.57
N THR A 38 -2.67 9.47 -12.19
CA THR A 38 -1.93 8.79 -13.26
C THR A 38 -1.21 7.55 -12.73
N ALA A 39 -0.54 7.68 -11.58
CA ALA A 39 0.10 6.55 -10.91
C ALA A 39 -0.93 5.47 -10.55
N ASN A 40 -2.10 5.90 -10.05
CA ASN A 40 -3.20 5.02 -9.70
C ASN A 40 -3.76 4.23 -10.88
N GLN A 41 -3.86 4.84 -12.06
CA GLN A 41 -4.28 4.14 -13.29
C GLN A 41 -3.29 3.03 -13.66
N ILE A 42 -1.98 3.33 -13.56
CA ILE A 42 -0.92 2.36 -13.85
C ILE A 42 -0.92 1.24 -12.79
N TYR A 43 -1.04 1.60 -11.50
CA TYR A 43 -1.11 0.62 -10.42
C TYR A 43 -2.27 -0.34 -10.62
N LYS A 44 -3.48 0.18 -10.88
CA LYS A 44 -4.68 -0.63 -11.10
C LYS A 44 -4.59 -1.50 -12.36
N HIS A 45 -3.88 -1.05 -13.38
CA HIS A 45 -3.60 -1.87 -14.56
C HIS A 45 -2.72 -3.09 -14.21
N ASN A 46 -1.70 -2.91 -13.36
CA ASN A 46 -0.79 -3.97 -12.93
C ASN A 46 -1.41 -4.90 -11.87
N PHE A 47 -2.21 -4.32 -10.96
CA PHE A 47 -2.78 -4.99 -9.79
C PHE A 47 -4.28 -4.67 -9.69
N PRO A 48 -5.12 -5.23 -10.56
CA PRO A 48 -6.56 -4.93 -10.61
C PRO A 48 -7.31 -5.42 -9.36
N ASP A 49 -6.79 -6.45 -8.70
CA ASP A 49 -7.41 -7.07 -7.53
C ASP A 49 -7.09 -6.35 -6.22
N THR A 50 -6.13 -5.40 -6.23
CA THR A 50 -5.70 -4.68 -5.03
C THR A 50 -6.53 -3.41 -4.83
N PRO A 51 -7.13 -3.21 -3.64
CA PRO A 51 -7.85 -1.97 -3.32
C PRO A 51 -6.92 -0.76 -3.38
N LEU A 52 -7.31 0.25 -4.15
CA LEU A 52 -6.54 1.48 -4.33
C LEU A 52 -7.34 2.68 -3.84
N TRP A 53 -6.75 3.47 -2.94
CA TRP A 53 -7.37 4.65 -2.38
C TRP A 53 -6.66 5.93 -2.83
N ASN A 54 -7.42 6.77 -3.51
CA ASN A 54 -7.00 8.12 -3.82
C ASN A 54 -7.32 9.06 -2.64
N LYS A 55 -6.47 9.01 -1.62
CA LYS A 55 -6.59 9.88 -0.43
C LYS A 55 -5.22 10.38 -0.01
N SER A 56 -5.17 11.64 0.44
CA SER A 56 -3.97 12.16 1.11
C SER A 56 -3.80 11.48 2.47
N ILE A 57 -2.61 10.97 2.72
CA ILE A 57 -2.25 10.29 3.98
C ILE A 57 -2.24 11.29 5.15
N GLU A 58 -2.02 12.58 4.88
CA GLU A 58 -1.98 13.64 5.90
C GLU A 58 -3.32 13.84 6.63
N VAL A 59 -4.42 13.38 6.02
CA VAL A 59 -5.78 13.49 6.57
C VAL A 59 -6.19 12.23 7.35
N TRP A 60 -5.31 11.24 7.44
CA TRP A 60 -5.63 9.98 8.11
C TRP A 60 -5.64 10.17 9.62
N ASN A 61 -6.79 9.91 10.24
CA ASN A 61 -6.90 9.79 11.68
C ASN A 61 -6.71 8.32 12.11
N ALA A 62 -6.52 8.09 13.41
CA ALA A 62 -6.38 6.73 13.97
C ALA A 62 -7.56 5.81 13.59
N PHE A 63 -8.76 6.37 13.44
CA PHE A 63 -9.95 5.63 13.00
C PHE A 63 -9.89 5.18 11.54
N THR A 64 -9.30 5.99 10.65
CA THR A 64 -9.07 5.64 9.25
C THR A 64 -8.10 4.48 9.18
N LEU A 65 -7.01 4.51 9.95
CA LEU A 65 -6.12 3.36 10.05
C LEU A 65 -6.87 2.13 10.59
N GLN A 66 -7.71 2.27 11.62
CA GLN A 66 -8.47 1.16 12.19
C GLN A 66 -9.41 0.48 11.17
N THR A 67 -10.06 1.22 10.26
CA THR A 67 -10.89 0.62 9.20
C THR A 67 -10.08 -0.12 8.14
N CYS A 68 -8.81 0.26 7.98
CA CYS A 68 -7.87 -0.41 7.07
C CYS A 68 -7.24 -1.66 7.70
N ILE A 69 -7.25 -1.73 9.03
CA ILE A 69 -6.49 -2.69 9.83
C ILE A 69 -7.48 -3.53 10.62
N ASN A 70 -7.83 -4.72 10.13
CA ASN A 70 -8.49 -5.69 11.02
C ASN A 70 -7.54 -5.95 12.21
N PRO A 71 -8.01 -5.91 13.46
CA PRO A 71 -7.14 -6.01 14.63
C PRO A 71 -6.51 -7.41 14.82
N GLU A 72 -6.95 -8.43 14.08
CA GLU A 72 -6.60 -9.83 14.33
C GLU A 72 -5.34 -10.34 13.60
N SER A 73 -4.68 -9.53 12.76
CA SER A 73 -3.47 -9.99 12.04
C SER A 73 -2.44 -8.88 11.82
N PRO A 74 -1.14 -9.23 11.84
CA PRO A 74 -0.05 -8.27 11.77
C PRO A 74 -0.11 -7.47 10.47
N LEU A 75 -0.15 -6.14 10.61
CA LEU A 75 -0.10 -5.20 9.49
C LEU A 75 1.29 -4.57 9.41
N CYS A 76 1.93 -4.71 8.26
CA CYS A 76 3.16 -4.01 7.91
C CYS A 76 2.83 -2.82 7.03
N CYS A 77 3.02 -1.60 7.55
CA CYS A 77 2.95 -0.39 6.74
C CYS A 77 4.26 -0.24 5.96
N VAL A 78 4.18 -0.20 4.64
CA VAL A 78 5.35 0.05 3.79
C VAL A 78 5.14 1.37 3.07
N SER A 79 6.08 2.30 3.26
CA SER A 79 6.06 3.60 2.61
C SER A 79 7.32 3.79 1.78
N LYS A 80 7.17 4.39 0.60
CA LYS A 80 8.32 4.96 -0.11
C LYS A 80 8.77 6.18 0.71
N LEU A 81 9.97 6.14 1.28
CA LEU A 81 10.58 7.35 1.84
C LEU A 81 10.62 8.39 0.72
N PRO A 82 10.15 9.64 0.95
CA PRO A 82 10.28 10.69 -0.04
C PRO A 82 11.77 10.87 -0.28
N THR A 83 12.25 10.40 -1.44
CA THR A 83 13.57 10.77 -1.92
C THR A 83 13.51 12.27 -2.14
N LYS A 84 14.03 13.06 -1.18
CA LYS A 84 14.36 14.46 -1.39
C LYS A 84 15.37 14.47 -2.53
N THR A 85 14.89 14.59 -3.77
CA THR A 85 15.71 15.00 -4.89
C THR A 85 16.24 16.38 -4.50
N ARG A 86 17.54 16.44 -4.28
CA ARG A 86 18.28 17.63 -3.87
C ARG A 86 18.36 18.61 -5.03
#